data_AF-A0A8T4R8B8-F1
#
_entry.id   AF-A0A8T4R8B8-F1
#
_cell.length_a   1.000
_cell.length_b   1.000
_cell.length_c   1.000
_cell.angle_alpha   90.00
_cell.angle_beta   90.00
_cell.angle_gamma   90.00
#
_symmetry.space_group_name_H-M   'P 1'
#
loop_
_entity.id
_entity.type
_entity.pdbx_description
1 polymer ?
#
loop_
_entity_poly.entity_id
_entity_poly.type
_entity_poly.pdbx_seq_one_letter_code
_entity_poly.pdbx_strand_id
1 'polypeptide(L)'
;MNILIKEFIDSIDEEELYKLQYDLSKGSIALKKTVEEKIKEIENRKRKHCAVCGEELVEKEGVYTLIFPHENLTKKASFCATDCMEFFLGKLKSANSIIKANETEKNKNEMNNSEMKNEAISEENINKLNR
;
A
#
# COMPACT_ATOMS: atom_id res chain seq x y z
N MET A 1 1.28 -14.21 -14.42
CA MET A 1 -0.11 -13.69 -14.41
C MET A 1 -0.53 -13.43 -15.86
N ASN A 2 -0.67 -14.49 -16.68
CA ASN A 2 -0.86 -14.38 -18.15
C ASN A 2 -2.05 -15.21 -18.68
N ILE A 3 -2.74 -15.92 -17.79
CA ILE A 3 -3.77 -16.90 -18.15
C ILE A 3 -5.08 -16.18 -18.53
N LEU A 4 -5.48 -15.16 -17.76
CA LEU A 4 -6.74 -14.42 -17.94
C LEU A 4 -6.88 -13.67 -19.28
N ILE A 5 -5.78 -13.20 -19.88
CA ILE A 5 -5.86 -12.46 -21.15
C ILE A 5 -6.08 -13.40 -22.32
N LYS A 6 -5.48 -14.59 -22.30
CA LYS A 6 -5.66 -15.59 -23.36
C LYS A 6 -7.10 -16.08 -23.40
N GLU A 7 -7.66 -16.43 -22.24
CA GLU A 7 -9.06 -16.84 -22.13
C GLU A 7 -10.04 -15.76 -22.63
N PHE A 8 -9.73 -14.48 -22.39
CA PHE A 8 -10.51 -13.36 -22.94
C PHE A 8 -10.39 -13.26 -24.47
N ILE A 9 -9.17 -13.32 -25.01
CA ILE A 9 -8.91 -13.30 -26.46
C ILE A 9 -9.61 -14.46 -27.17
N ASP A 10 -9.63 -15.64 -26.55
CA ASP A 10 -10.29 -16.83 -27.08
C ASP A 10 -11.83 -16.73 -27.03
N SER A 11 -12.38 -15.79 -26.25
CA SER A 11 -13.82 -15.61 -26.03
C SER A 11 -14.48 -14.52 -26.89
N ILE A 12 -13.69 -13.68 -27.56
CA ILE A 12 -14.18 -12.57 -28.39
C ILE A 12 -14.17 -12.95 -29.88
N ASP A 13 -15.03 -12.32 -30.67
CA ASP A 13 -15.15 -12.63 -32.09
C ASP A 13 -14.08 -11.96 -32.97
N GLU A 14 -14.04 -12.32 -34.25
CA GLU A 14 -13.05 -11.80 -35.21
C GLU A 14 -13.11 -10.27 -35.35
N GLU A 15 -14.31 -9.70 -35.36
CA GLU A 15 -14.49 -8.24 -35.49
C GLU A 15 -13.95 -7.52 -34.25
N GLU A 16 -14.24 -8.04 -33.06
CA GLU A 16 -13.73 -7.54 -31.78
C GLU A 16 -12.21 -7.69 -31.67
N LEU A 17 -11.62 -8.76 -32.20
CA LEU A 17 -10.17 -8.95 -32.26
C LEU A 17 -9.49 -7.87 -33.11
N TYR A 18 -10.04 -7.54 -34.28
CA TYR A 18 -9.51 -6.46 -35.12
C TYR A 18 -9.67 -5.08 -34.46
N LYS A 19 -10.80 -4.81 -33.79
CA LYS A 19 -10.99 -3.57 -33.01
C LYS A 19 -9.99 -3.46 -31.86
N LEU A 20 -9.78 -4.56 -31.12
CA LEU A 20 -8.81 -4.61 -30.04
C LEU A 20 -7.39 -4.38 -30.56
N GLN A 21 -7.00 -5.04 -31.66
CA GLN A 21 -5.70 -4.82 -32.32
C GLN A 21 -5.52 -3.35 -32.73
N TYR A 22 -6.54 -2.73 -33.31
CA TYR A 22 -6.51 -1.32 -33.68
C TYR A 22 -6.32 -0.42 -32.46
N ASP A 23 -7.09 -0.63 -31.39
CA ASP A 23 -6.96 0.16 -30.15
C ASP A 23 -5.55 0.02 -29.55
N LEU A 24 -5.02 -1.20 -29.44
CA LEU A 24 -3.67 -1.46 -28.95
C LEU A 24 -2.61 -0.72 -29.80
N SER A 25 -2.76 -0.70 -31.14
CA SER A 25 -1.86 0.02 -32.04
C SER A 25 -1.88 1.55 -31.84
N LYS A 26 -2.97 2.09 -31.30
CA LYS A 26 -3.15 3.52 -30.98
C LYS A 26 -2.79 3.85 -29.54
N GLY A 27 -2.21 2.91 -28.80
CA GLY A 27 -1.84 3.10 -27.39
C GLY A 27 -2.93 2.69 -26.40
N SER A 28 -3.86 1.82 -26.81
CA SER A 28 -4.89 1.21 -25.96
C SER A 28 -5.86 2.23 -25.35
N ILE A 29 -6.36 3.20 -26.14
CA ILE A 29 -7.13 4.35 -25.65
C ILE A 29 -8.44 3.89 -25.00
N ALA A 30 -9.18 3.01 -25.68
CA ALA A 30 -10.45 2.51 -25.20
C ALA A 30 -10.24 1.61 -23.97
N LEU A 31 -9.30 0.68 -24.03
CA LEU A 31 -8.98 -0.21 -22.91
C LEU A 31 -8.52 0.58 -21.68
N LYS A 32 -7.65 1.58 -21.87
CA LYS A 32 -7.20 2.46 -20.79
C LYS A 32 -8.37 3.19 -20.13
N LYS A 33 -9.27 3.77 -20.93
CA LYS A 33 -10.47 4.44 -20.42
C LYS A 33 -11.34 3.48 -19.61
N THR A 34 -11.58 2.27 -20.09
CA THR A 34 -12.36 1.25 -19.37
C THR A 34 -11.72 0.88 -18.04
N VAL A 35 -10.39 0.72 -18.00
CA VAL A 35 -9.66 0.44 -16.74
C VAL A 35 -9.77 1.63 -15.78
N GLU A 36 -9.59 2.86 -16.25
CA GLU A 36 -9.72 4.07 -15.42
C GLU A 36 -11.13 4.23 -14.84
N GLU A 37 -12.17 3.98 -15.65
CA GLU A 37 -13.56 3.98 -15.18
C GLU A 37 -13.78 2.92 -14.10
N LYS A 38 -13.21 1.72 -14.28
CA LYS A 38 -13.33 0.65 -13.29
C LYS A 38 -12.61 0.97 -11.99
N ILE A 39 -11.43 1.59 -12.06
CA ILE A 39 -10.69 2.08 -10.89
C ILE A 39 -11.55 3.13 -10.17
N LYS A 40 -12.07 4.12 -10.89
CA LYS A 40 -12.96 5.15 -10.31
C LYS A 40 -14.19 4.53 -9.65
N GLU A 41 -14.80 3.52 -10.26
CA GLU A 41 -15.93 2.80 -9.66
C GLU A 41 -15.51 2.16 -8.33
N ILE A 42 -14.39 1.43 -8.32
CA ILE A 42 -13.86 0.76 -7.11
C ILE A 42 -13.53 1.78 -6.03
N GLU A 43 -12.91 2.90 -6.39
CA GLU A 43 -12.58 3.96 -5.45
C GLU A 43 -13.85 4.62 -4.90
N ASN A 44 -14.88 4.85 -5.72
CA ASN A 44 -16.12 5.49 -5.30
C ASN A 44 -17.06 4.56 -4.50
N ARG A 45 -16.80 3.24 -4.46
CA ARG A 45 -17.59 2.32 -3.64
C ARG A 45 -17.46 2.68 -2.16
N LYS A 46 -18.60 3.02 -1.55
CA LYS A 46 -18.70 3.20 -0.10
C LYS A 46 -18.41 1.87 0.60
N ARG A 47 -17.72 1.93 1.74
CA ARG A 47 -17.54 0.75 2.59
C ARG A 47 -18.87 0.39 3.24
N LYS A 48 -19.19 -0.91 3.22
CA LYS A 48 -20.45 -1.42 3.77
C LYS A 48 -20.42 -1.60 5.28
N HIS A 49 -19.24 -1.73 5.87
CA HIS A 49 -19.09 -2.05 7.29
C HIS A 49 -18.09 -1.12 7.97
N CYS A 50 -18.32 -0.86 9.25
CA CYS A 50 -17.40 -0.10 10.09
C CYS A 50 -16.06 -0.83 10.22
N ALA A 51 -14.96 -0.10 10.05
CA ALA A 51 -13.61 -0.61 10.19
C ALA A 51 -13.22 -1.03 11.61
N VAL A 52 -14.03 -0.70 12.62
CA VAL A 52 -13.77 -1.01 14.03
C VAL A 52 -14.72 -2.06 14.58
N CYS A 53 -16.03 -1.79 14.56
CA CYS A 53 -17.02 -2.67 15.18
C CYS A 53 -17.71 -3.62 14.20
N GLY A 54 -17.49 -3.48 12.89
CA GLY A 54 -18.13 -4.32 11.87
C GLY A 54 -19.59 -3.98 11.56
N GLU A 55 -20.17 -3.00 12.25
CA GLU A 55 -21.54 -2.52 12.04
C GLU A 55 -21.81 -2.13 10.58
N GLU A 56 -22.99 -2.45 10.05
CA GLU A 56 -23.38 -2.07 8.69
C GLU A 56 -23.58 -0.54 8.57
N LEU A 57 -23.03 0.03 7.50
CA LEU A 57 -23.00 1.46 7.18
C LEU A 57 -23.91 1.84 6.01
N VAL A 58 -24.56 0.85 5.39
CA VAL A 58 -25.47 1.09 4.27
C VAL A 58 -26.62 1.98 4.76
N GLU A 59 -26.89 3.07 4.05
CA GLU A 59 -27.99 4.01 4.32
C GLU A 59 -27.93 4.79 5.66
N LYS A 60 -26.85 4.70 6.44
CA LYS A 60 -26.67 5.53 7.65
C LYS A 60 -26.24 6.96 7.31
N GLU A 61 -26.92 7.94 7.91
CA GLU A 61 -26.42 9.29 8.06
C GLU A 61 -25.31 9.33 9.13
N GLY A 62 -24.36 10.26 9.03
CA GLY A 62 -23.28 10.39 10.03
C GLY A 62 -22.11 9.40 9.90
N VAL A 63 -21.93 8.78 8.73
CA VAL A 63 -20.76 7.92 8.46
C VAL A 63 -19.51 8.77 8.22
N TYR A 64 -18.47 8.55 9.02
CA TYR A 64 -17.16 9.17 8.85
C TYR A 64 -16.27 8.28 7.97
N THR A 65 -15.52 8.86 7.03
CA THR A 65 -14.57 8.09 6.21
C THR A 65 -13.22 8.78 6.16
N LEU A 66 -12.18 8.04 6.55
CA LEU A 66 -10.79 8.44 6.35
C LEU A 66 -10.30 7.88 5.01
N ILE A 67 -9.67 8.75 4.22
CA ILE A 67 -9.05 8.41 2.94
C ILE A 67 -7.54 8.51 3.14
N PHE A 68 -6.84 7.40 2.87
CA PHE A 68 -5.39 7.32 2.88
C PHE A 68 -4.91 7.35 1.43
N PRO A 69 -4.43 8.51 0.95
CA PRO A 69 -3.86 8.60 -0.39
C PRO A 69 -2.56 7.79 -0.43
N HIS A 70 -2.42 6.94 -1.46
CA HIS A 70 -1.18 6.28 -1.83
C HIS A 70 -1.00 6.48 -3.33
N GLU A 71 0.24 6.51 -3.82
CA GLU A 71 0.59 6.92 -5.19
C GLU A 71 -0.19 6.19 -6.29
N ASN A 72 -0.69 4.98 -6.04
CA ASN A 72 -1.42 4.17 -7.01
C ASN A 72 -2.78 3.63 -6.52
N LEU A 73 -3.14 3.78 -5.23
CA LEU A 73 -4.33 3.16 -4.65
C LEU A 73 -4.84 3.94 -3.43
N THR A 74 -6.10 4.39 -3.45
CA THR A 74 -6.69 4.98 -2.24
C THR A 74 -7.20 3.90 -1.28
N LYS A 75 -6.65 3.85 -0.06
CA LYS A 75 -7.22 3.04 1.02
C LYS A 75 -8.26 3.87 1.77
N LYS A 76 -9.37 3.24 2.17
CA LYS A 76 -10.48 3.90 2.88
C LYS A 76 -10.90 3.10 4.09
N ALA A 77 -11.09 3.78 5.21
CA ALA A 77 -11.69 3.24 6.43
C ALA A 77 -12.93 4.07 6.78
N SER A 78 -14.07 3.41 6.96
CA SER A 78 -15.34 4.07 7.28
C SER A 78 -15.82 3.66 8.68
N PHE A 79 -16.50 4.58 9.38
CA PHE A 79 -16.86 4.45 10.78
C PHE A 79 -18.33 4.80 10.98
N CYS A 80 -19.03 4.01 11.79
CA CYS A 80 -20.45 4.21 12.08
C CYS A 80 -20.70 5.43 12.97
N ALA A 81 -19.69 5.87 13.74
CA ALA A 81 -19.77 6.98 14.68
C ALA A 81 -18.37 7.55 14.97
N THR A 82 -18.33 8.73 15.59
CA THR A 82 -17.10 9.41 16.01
C THR A 82 -16.25 8.56 16.94
N ASP A 83 -16.86 7.87 17.91
CA ASP A 83 -16.15 7.03 18.89
C ASP A 83 -15.33 5.91 18.20
N CYS A 84 -15.90 5.27 17.18
CA CYS A 84 -15.19 4.26 16.39
C CYS A 84 -14.03 4.88 15.61
N MET A 85 -14.21 6.08 15.07
CA MET A 85 -13.12 6.81 14.39
C MET A 85 -12.00 7.18 15.38
N GLU A 86 -12.33 7.71 16.56
CA GLU A 86 -11.36 8.09 17.59
C GLU A 86 -10.58 6.89 18.11
N PHE A 87 -11.25 5.78 18.39
CA PHE A 87 -10.61 4.53 18.77
C PHE A 87 -9.60 4.09 17.71
N PHE A 88 -9.99 4.11 16.44
CA PHE A 88 -9.12 3.75 15.33
C PHE A 88 -7.89 4.68 15.22
N LEU A 89 -8.09 5.99 15.34
CA LEU A 89 -6.99 6.97 15.34
C LEU A 89 -6.05 6.76 16.53
N GLY A 90 -6.56 6.38 17.70
CA GLY A 90 -5.76 6.00 18.87
C GLY A 90 -4.85 4.81 18.56
N LYS A 91 -5.39 3.74 17.95
CA LYS A 91 -4.60 2.57 17.55
C LYS A 91 -3.55 2.89 16.50
N LEU A 92 -3.86 3.75 15.52
CA LEU A 92 -2.89 4.21 14.53
C LEU A 92 -1.72 4.96 15.16
N LYS A 93 -1.99 5.85 16.14
CA LYS A 93 -0.92 6.57 16.87
C LYS A 93 0.00 5.60 17.60
N SER A 94 -0.56 4.62 18.30
CA SER A 94 0.23 3.60 19.01
C SER A 94 1.09 2.76 18.06
N ALA A 95 0.53 2.34 16.91
CA ALA A 95 1.29 1.61 15.90
C ALA A 95 2.48 2.44 15.35
N ASN A 96 2.25 3.71 15.07
CA ASN A 96 3.30 4.61 14.58
C ASN A 96 4.41 4.87 15.62
N SER A 97 4.08 4.95 16.91
CA SER A 97 5.11 5.06 17.95
C SER A 97 5.99 3.82 18.05
N ILE A 98 5.43 2.63 17.82
CA ILE A 98 6.19 1.37 17.82
C ILE A 98 7.16 1.33 16.63
N ILE A 99 6.70 1.72 15.43
CA ILE A 99 7.55 1.78 14.23
C ILE A 99 8.74 2.72 14.45
N LYS A 100 8.49 3.93 14.98
CA LYS A 100 9.55 4.90 15.28
C LYS A 100 10.53 4.41 16.34
N ALA A 101 10.05 3.73 17.38
CA ALA A 101 10.91 3.14 18.41
C ALA A 101 11.83 2.06 17.80
N ASN A 102 11.28 1.18 16.97
CA ASN A 102 12.03 0.10 16.31
C ASN A 102 13.07 0.63 15.31
N GLU A 103 12.77 1.70 14.57
CA GLU A 103 13.73 2.37 13.68
C GLU A 103 14.88 3.01 14.48
N THR A 104 14.58 3.55 15.67
CA THR A 104 15.60 4.16 16.54
C THR A 104 16.53 3.12 17.14
N GLU A 105 16.03 1.94 17.51
CA GLU A 105 16.85 0.82 18.00
C GLU A 105 17.72 0.20 16.92
N LYS A 106 17.21 0.09 15.68
CA LYS A 106 17.97 -0.42 14.55
C LYS A 106 19.15 0.50 14.20
N ASN A 107 18.93 1.81 14.19
CA ASN A 107 19.98 2.80 13.92
C ASN A 107 21.06 2.84 15.04
N LYS A 108 20.68 2.63 16.30
CA LYS A 108 21.65 2.53 17.42
C LYS A 108 22.51 1.27 17.34
N ASN A 109 21.92 0.13 16.94
CA ASN A 109 22.66 -1.11 16.77
C ASN A 109 23.63 -1.06 15.56
N GLU A 110 23.30 -0.30 14.52
CA GLU A 110 24.21 -0.05 13.39
C GLU A 110 25.38 0.88 13.76
N MET A 111 25.16 1.90 14.59
CA MET A 111 26.22 2.76 15.14
C MET A 111 27.17 1.99 16.07
N ASN A 112 26.62 1.21 17.02
CA ASN A 112 27.45 0.45 17.98
C ASN A 112 28.31 -0.64 17.29
N ASN A 113 27.82 -1.25 16.20
CA ASN A 113 28.59 -2.21 15.40
C ASN A 113 29.71 -1.55 14.57
N SER A 114 29.63 -0.25 14.29
CA SER A 114 30.68 0.49 13.59
C SER A 114 31.79 0.95 14.53
N GLU A 115 31.47 1.25 15.79
CA GLU A 115 32.44 1.68 16.81
C GLU A 115 33.30 0.50 17.31
N MET A 116 32.71 -0.68 17.57
CA MET A 116 33.49 -1.88 17.96
C MET A 116 34.45 -2.38 16.88
N LYS A 117 34.15 -2.16 15.59
CA LYS A 117 35.07 -2.52 14.50
C LYS A 117 36.27 -1.60 14.41
N ASN A 118 36.14 -0.34 14.82
CA ASN A 118 37.24 0.63 14.78
C ASN A 118 38.22 0.43 15.95
N GLU A 119 37.75 -0.03 17.10
CA GLU A 119 38.63 -0.39 18.24
C GLU A 119 39.46 -1.65 17.96
N ALA A 120 38.87 -2.69 17.36
CA ALA A 120 39.58 -3.92 17.02
C ALA A 120 40.70 -3.72 15.97
N ILE A 121 40.55 -2.75 15.05
CA ILE A 121 41.57 -2.42 14.04
C ILE A 121 42.77 -1.67 14.66
N SER A 122 42.58 -1.01 15.80
CA SER A 122 43.65 -0.28 16.49
C SER A 122 44.59 -1.20 17.27
N GLU A 123 44.08 -2.28 17.87
CA GLU A 123 44.89 -3.23 18.65
C GLU A 123 45.74 -4.15 17.77
N GLU A 124 45.25 -4.53 16.58
CA GLU A 124 46.00 -5.37 15.63
C GLU A 124 47.20 -4.65 15.01
N ASN A 125 47.14 -3.32 14.87
CA ASN A 125 48.23 -2.53 14.30
C ASN A 125 49.36 -2.24 15.30
N ILE A 126 49.07 -2.20 16.61
CA ILE A 126 50.10 -2.02 17.64
C ILE A 126 50.95 -3.29 17.79
N ASN A 127 50.36 -4.48 17.64
CA ASN A 127 51.08 -5.75 17.73
C ASN A 127 51.95 -6.10 16.51
N LYS A 128 51.79 -5.40 15.38
CA LYS A 128 52.65 -5.56 14.20
C LYS A 128 53.86 -4.63 14.16
N LEU A 129 53.94 -3.62 15.04
CA LEU A 129 55.07 -2.69 15.10
C LEU A 129 56.19 -3.11 16.08
N ASN A 130 55.93 -4.11 16.93
CA ASN A 130 56.86 -4.60 17.96
C ASN A 130 57.45 -5.99 17.65
N ARG A 131 57.53 -6.38 16.37
CA ARG A 131 58.26 -7.57 15.90
C ARG A 131 59.31 -7.22 14.87
#